data_AF-A0A2X3J4T8-F1
#
_entry.id   AF-A0A2X3J4T8-F1
#
_cell.length_a   1.000
_cell.length_b   1.000
_cell.length_c   1.000
_cell.angle_alpha   90.00
_cell.angle_beta   90.00
_cell.angle_gamma   90.00
#
_symmetry.space_group_name_H-M   'P 1'
#
loop_
_entity.id
_entity.type
_entity.pdbx_description
1 polymer ?
#
loop_
_entity_poly.entity_id
_entity_poly.type
_entity_poly.pdbx_seq_one_letter_code
_entity_poly.pdbx_strand_id
1 'polypeptide(L)'
;MSKNPLPPPLPLALNLAVRSMKGKLMPSCIWFPAPSLGLPPGNVTLVDQGGHLLTQSNNAGRDLNDAQLKYATDVESRYQRRIESILGPIVGNGNVHAQVTAQIDFANKEQTEEQYHPNGDPAQTAVRSRQLNQTSQVNGQFPGGVPGALSNQPAPANTAPISTPPQNNQANQQANNGQQNQTSTSSQNGSSNTSRDETTNYEVDRTIRHTKLNVGDIQRLSVAVVVNYRQLADGKPLPLTADQMKQIENLTREAMGYSEARGDTLNVGQLAVYRYRGRHRQQSAILEVSGLLRHAALRQVAG
;
A
#
# COMPACT_ATOMS: atom_id res chain seq x y z
N MET A 1 -40.14 1.37 21.60
CA MET A 1 -38.84 2.08 21.66
C MET A 1 -38.97 3.39 20.90
N SER A 2 -39.10 4.49 21.63
CA SER A 2 -39.30 5.84 21.10
C SER A 2 -38.00 6.33 20.47
N LYS A 3 -38.03 6.71 19.18
CA LYS A 3 -36.92 7.40 18.52
C LYS A 3 -36.91 8.84 19.05
N ASN A 4 -35.92 9.17 19.87
CA ASN A 4 -35.66 10.55 20.28
C ASN A 4 -35.31 11.37 19.01
N PRO A 5 -36.04 12.45 18.67
CA PRO A 5 -35.66 13.32 17.58
C PRO A 5 -34.41 14.12 17.98
N LEU A 6 -33.42 14.20 17.07
CA LEU A 6 -32.25 15.08 17.26
C LEU A 6 -32.71 16.53 17.46
N PRO A 7 -32.07 17.30 18.37
CA PRO A 7 -32.38 18.71 18.54
C PRO A 7 -32.01 19.53 17.29
N PRO A 8 -32.75 20.61 16.97
CA PRO A 8 -32.43 21.48 15.84
C PRO A 8 -31.10 22.21 16.07
N PRO A 9 -30.32 22.50 15.01
CA PRO A 9 -29.07 23.24 15.13
C PRO A 9 -29.35 24.66 15.66
N LEU A 10 -28.80 24.99 16.83
CA LEU A 10 -28.87 26.34 17.40
C LEU A 10 -27.73 27.20 16.82
N PRO A 11 -28.02 28.30 16.11
CA PRO A 11 -26.97 29.18 15.58
C PRO A 11 -26.34 29.99 16.72
N LEU A 12 -25.04 29.81 16.93
CA LEU A 12 -24.24 30.65 17.84
C LEU A 12 -23.55 31.74 17.01
N ALA A 13 -24.06 32.97 17.07
CA ALA A 13 -23.45 34.11 16.39
C ALA A 13 -22.38 34.77 17.29
N LEU A 14 -21.11 34.53 16.99
CA LEU A 14 -19.99 35.17 17.70
C LEU A 14 -19.52 36.41 16.92
N ASN A 15 -19.82 37.60 17.44
CA ASN A 15 -19.42 38.86 16.82
C ASN A 15 -18.01 39.27 17.31
N LEU A 16 -16.97 39.05 16.50
CA LEU A 16 -15.59 39.44 16.83
C LEU A 16 -15.22 40.80 16.21
N ALA A 17 -14.78 41.72 17.06
CA ALA A 17 -14.34 43.06 16.66
C ALA A 17 -13.00 43.06 15.90
N VAL A 18 -13.00 43.85 14.83
CA VAL A 18 -11.94 44.29 13.89
C VAL A 18 -10.57 43.62 14.05
N ARG A 19 -10.43 42.41 13.53
CA ARG A 19 -9.16 41.95 12.95
C ARG A 19 -9.44 40.93 11.88
N SER A 20 -9.09 41.25 10.64
CA SER A 20 -9.16 40.32 9.51
C SER A 20 -8.37 39.05 9.84
N MET A 21 -9.08 37.99 10.21
CA MET A 21 -8.47 36.71 10.57
C MET A 21 -8.24 35.90 9.30
N LYS A 22 -7.01 35.92 8.78
CA LYS A 22 -6.64 35.07 7.64
C LYS A 22 -6.40 33.63 8.06
N GLY A 23 -7.13 32.71 7.43
CA GLY A 23 -6.81 31.31 7.09
C GLY A 23 -6.41 30.31 8.20
N LYS A 24 -5.53 30.70 9.12
CA LYS A 24 -4.93 29.82 10.14
C LYS A 24 -5.51 30.02 11.54
N LEU A 25 -6.12 31.19 11.82
CA LEU A 25 -6.72 31.53 13.11
C LEU A 25 -8.21 31.15 13.23
N MET A 26 -8.85 30.83 12.10
CA MET A 26 -10.26 30.43 11.99
C MET A 26 -10.64 29.15 12.78
N PRO A 27 -9.92 28.01 12.67
CA PRO A 27 -10.30 26.79 13.39
C PRO A 27 -10.11 26.89 14.91
N SER A 28 -9.23 27.79 15.38
CA SER A 28 -8.97 27.97 16.81
C SER A 28 -10.16 28.59 17.56
N CYS A 29 -10.94 29.47 16.92
CA CYS A 29 -12.14 30.04 17.56
C CYS A 29 -13.34 29.08 17.55
N ILE A 30 -13.37 28.11 16.64
CA ILE A 30 -14.41 27.07 16.59
C ILE A 30 -14.20 26.02 17.68
N TRP A 31 -12.93 25.70 18.00
CA TRP A 31 -12.59 24.72 19.03
C TRP A 31 -12.82 25.22 20.47
N PHE A 32 -12.80 26.54 20.70
CA PHE A 32 -12.90 27.10 22.06
C PHE A 32 -14.31 26.99 22.70
N PRO A 33 -15.44 27.16 21.97
CA PRO A 33 -16.77 26.97 22.54
C PRO A 33 -17.41 25.59 22.29
N ALA A 34 -16.94 24.81 21.30
CA ALA A 34 -17.63 23.58 20.88
C ALA A 34 -17.64 22.42 21.92
N PRO A 35 -16.52 22.04 22.56
CA PRO A 35 -16.50 20.87 23.44
C PRO A 35 -17.20 21.10 24.78
N SER A 36 -17.32 22.35 25.25
CA SER A 36 -18.06 22.69 26.48
C SER A 36 -19.58 22.69 26.30
N LEU A 37 -20.07 22.76 25.06
CA LEU A 37 -21.49 22.78 24.71
C LEU A 37 -21.97 21.47 24.06
N GLY A 38 -21.09 20.47 23.90
CA GLY A 38 -21.42 19.19 23.26
C GLY A 38 -21.84 19.30 21.79
N LEU A 39 -21.54 20.42 21.14
CA LEU A 39 -21.89 20.68 19.75
C LEU A 39 -20.78 20.17 18.83
N PRO A 40 -21.10 19.41 17.77
CA PRO A 40 -20.09 19.04 16.78
C PRO A 40 -19.59 20.30 16.06
N PRO A 41 -18.28 20.38 15.73
CA PRO A 41 -17.66 21.58 15.17
C PRO A 41 -18.26 22.02 13.83
N GLY A 42 -18.92 21.13 13.09
CA GLY A 42 -19.66 21.46 11.86
C GLY A 42 -20.93 22.29 12.07
N ASN A 43 -21.44 22.38 13.30
CA ASN A 43 -22.67 23.13 13.61
C ASN A 43 -22.40 24.59 14.00
N VAL A 44 -21.14 25.05 13.98
CA VAL A 44 -20.76 26.42 14.34
C VAL A 44 -20.53 27.22 13.07
N THR A 45 -21.33 28.27 12.87
CA THR A 45 -21.17 29.22 11.76
C THR A 45 -20.48 30.49 12.23
N LEU A 46 -19.42 30.91 11.52
CA LEU A 46 -18.69 32.14 11.82
C LEU A 46 -18.98 33.18 10.74
N VAL A 47 -19.40 34.38 11.14
CA VAL A 47 -19.76 35.47 10.24
C VAL A 47 -18.91 36.70 10.58
N ASP A 48 -18.40 37.39 9.56
CA ASP A 48 -17.67 38.66 9.73
C ASP A 48 -18.63 39.84 9.94
N GLN A 49 -18.12 40.98 10.41
CA GLN A 49 -18.87 42.23 10.62
C GLN A 49 -19.55 42.76 9.35
N GLY A 50 -19.05 42.41 8.17
CA GLY A 50 -19.67 42.70 6.88
C GLY A 50 -20.81 41.75 6.49
N GLY A 51 -21.21 40.83 7.36
CA GLY A 51 -22.22 39.81 7.08
C GLY A 51 -21.72 38.65 6.20
N HIS A 52 -20.42 38.56 5.94
CA HIS A 52 -19.83 37.48 5.15
C HIS A 52 -19.61 36.22 6.01
N LEU A 53 -20.22 35.11 5.61
CA LEU A 53 -20.02 33.82 6.25
C LEU A 53 -18.60 33.30 5.95
N LEU A 54 -17.78 33.14 6.98
CA LEU A 54 -16.40 32.65 6.89
C LEU A 54 -16.32 31.11 6.97
N THR A 55 -17.35 30.46 7.49
CA THR A 55 -17.48 29.00 7.56
C THR A 55 -18.34 28.47 6.42
N GLN A 56 -17.77 27.71 5.48
CA GLN A 56 -18.51 27.16 4.34
C GLN A 56 -19.09 25.75 4.57
N SER A 57 -19.42 25.39 5.82
CA SER A 57 -19.67 23.99 6.22
C SER A 57 -21.02 23.38 5.80
N ASN A 58 -21.89 24.14 5.13
CA ASN A 58 -23.22 23.63 4.76
C ASN A 58 -23.22 22.59 3.62
N ASN A 59 -22.07 22.26 3.04
CA ASN A 59 -21.95 21.17 2.07
C ASN A 59 -20.87 20.18 2.53
N ALA A 60 -21.29 19.14 3.26
CA ALA A 60 -20.40 18.09 3.79
C ALA A 60 -19.51 17.44 2.71
N GLY A 61 -19.92 17.43 1.44
CA GLY A 61 -19.11 16.94 0.33
C GLY A 61 -18.00 17.91 -0.14
N ARG A 62 -18.12 19.22 0.10
CA ARG A 62 -17.14 20.23 -0.35
C ARG A 62 -16.00 20.40 0.65
N ASP A 63 -16.29 20.33 1.94
CA ASP A 63 -15.26 20.40 3.00
C ASP A 63 -14.24 19.25 2.91
N LEU A 64 -14.70 18.04 2.57
CA LEU A 64 -13.81 16.88 2.37
C LEU A 64 -12.89 17.06 1.16
N ASN A 65 -13.38 17.65 0.07
CA ASN A 65 -12.57 17.96 -1.11
C ASN A 65 -11.50 19.03 -0.83
N ASP A 66 -11.86 20.07 -0.06
CA ASP A 66 -10.92 21.14 0.31
C ASP A 66 -9.79 20.63 1.23
N ALA A 67 -10.11 19.70 2.15
CA ALA A 67 -9.11 19.06 3.01
C ALA A 67 -8.13 18.19 2.20
N GLN A 68 -8.64 17.44 1.22
CA GLN A 68 -7.82 16.63 0.31
C GLN A 68 -6.89 17.51 -0.54
N LEU A 69 -7.41 18.61 -1.09
CA LEU A 69 -6.61 19.57 -1.86
C LEU A 69 -5.51 20.20 -0.99
N LYS A 70 -5.83 20.63 0.23
CA LYS A 70 -4.84 21.17 1.17
C LYS A 70 -3.75 20.16 1.52
N TYR A 71 -4.13 18.90 1.73
CA TYR A 71 -3.18 17.83 2.01
C TYR A 71 -2.23 17.62 0.81
N ALA A 72 -2.78 17.56 -0.40
CA ALA A 72 -1.98 17.46 -1.62
C ALA A 72 -0.99 18.64 -1.76
N THR A 73 -1.45 19.88 -1.58
CA THR A 73 -0.59 21.07 -1.63
C THR A 73 0.49 21.06 -0.55
N ASP A 74 0.20 20.58 0.68
CA ASP A 74 1.20 20.48 1.74
C ASP A 74 2.27 19.43 1.40
N VAL A 75 1.86 18.27 0.89
CA VAL A 75 2.76 17.22 0.41
C VAL A 75 3.66 17.75 -0.70
N GLU A 76 3.09 18.36 -1.74
CA GLU A 76 3.82 18.97 -2.86
C GLU A 76 4.84 20.02 -2.36
N SER A 77 4.39 20.93 -1.48
CA SER A 77 5.24 21.99 -0.92
C SER A 77 6.40 21.44 -0.08
N ARG A 78 6.19 20.32 0.64
CA ARG A 78 7.26 19.65 1.39
C ARG A 78 8.33 19.08 0.47
N TYR A 79 7.92 18.39 -0.60
CA TYR A 79 8.85 17.85 -1.59
C TYR A 79 9.60 18.94 -2.34
N GLN A 80 8.90 20.01 -2.74
CA GLN A 80 9.54 21.17 -3.36
C GLN A 80 10.66 21.74 -2.47
N ARG A 81 10.36 22.06 -1.20
CA ARG A 81 11.36 22.59 -0.27
C ARG A 81 12.52 21.64 -0.05
N ARG A 82 12.25 20.33 0.02
CA ARG A 82 13.27 19.30 0.17
C ARG A 82 14.22 19.29 -1.03
N ILE A 83 13.69 19.28 -2.26
CA ILE A 83 14.49 19.32 -3.49
C ILE A 83 15.33 20.59 -3.55
N GLU A 84 14.73 21.75 -3.30
CA GLU A 84 15.44 23.04 -3.30
C GLU A 84 16.56 23.08 -2.23
N SER A 85 16.32 22.51 -1.05
CA SER A 85 17.31 22.47 0.04
C SER A 85 18.51 21.56 -0.27
N ILE A 86 18.30 20.48 -1.01
CA ILE A 86 19.36 19.53 -1.39
C ILE A 86 20.18 20.06 -2.55
N LEU A 87 19.53 20.69 -3.53
CA LEU A 87 20.20 21.25 -4.72
C LEU A 87 20.84 22.61 -4.44
N GLY A 88 20.31 23.37 -3.48
CA GLY A 88 20.74 24.73 -3.13
C GLY A 88 22.26 24.88 -2.93
N PRO A 89 22.94 24.01 -2.15
CA PRO A 89 24.39 24.06 -1.97
C PRO A 89 25.21 23.83 -3.25
N ILE A 90 24.67 23.14 -4.25
CA ILE A 90 25.37 22.78 -5.49
C ILE A 90 25.25 23.90 -6.53
N VAL A 91 24.04 24.44 -6.69
CA VAL A 91 23.73 25.40 -7.76
C VAL A 91 23.63 26.85 -7.27
N GLY A 92 23.58 27.05 -5.95
CA GLY A 92 23.40 28.35 -5.30
C GLY A 92 21.93 28.63 -4.97
N ASN A 93 21.71 29.35 -3.86
CA ASN A 93 20.37 29.66 -3.38
C ASN A 93 19.60 30.52 -4.41
N GLY A 94 18.39 30.11 -4.77
CA GLY A 94 17.56 30.80 -5.78
C GLY A 94 17.95 30.56 -7.24
N ASN A 95 18.86 29.61 -7.52
CA ASN A 95 19.18 29.14 -8.87
C ASN A 95 18.49 27.81 -9.21
N VAL A 96 17.62 27.32 -8.33
CA VAL A 96 16.81 26.12 -8.54
C VAL A 96 15.35 26.45 -8.29
N HIS A 97 14.49 25.96 -9.17
CA HIS A 97 13.05 25.96 -8.99
C HIS A 97 12.52 24.57 -9.28
N ALA A 98 11.83 23.99 -8.31
CA ALA A 98 11.18 22.70 -8.47
C ALA A 98 9.67 22.87 -8.40
N GLN A 99 8.96 22.21 -9.30
CA GLN A 99 7.52 22.03 -9.22
C GLN A 99 7.23 20.55 -9.03
N VAL A 100 6.37 20.24 -8.08
CA VAL A 100 5.98 18.88 -7.75
C VAL A 100 4.47 18.78 -7.85
N THR A 101 4.00 17.75 -8.52
CA THR A 101 2.58 17.36 -8.54
C THR A 101 2.46 15.98 -7.91
N ALA A 102 1.60 15.84 -6.90
CA ALA A 102 1.37 14.58 -6.21
C ALA A 102 -0.03 14.05 -6.50
N GLN A 103 -0.11 12.82 -7.01
CA GLN A 103 -1.36 12.07 -7.07
C GLN A 103 -1.48 11.22 -5.82
N ILE A 104 -2.57 11.41 -5.08
CA ILE A 104 -2.77 10.82 -3.76
C ILE A 104 -4.06 10.00 -3.79
N ASP A 105 -4.00 8.77 -3.27
CA ASP A 105 -5.18 7.93 -3.07
C ASP A 105 -5.87 8.31 -1.77
N PHE A 106 -7.08 8.85 -1.88
CA PHE A 106 -7.94 9.12 -0.73
C PHE A 106 -9.05 8.08 -0.55
N ALA A 107 -9.00 6.96 -1.30
CA ALA A 107 -9.99 5.90 -1.18
C ALA A 107 -9.83 5.16 0.16
N ASN A 108 -10.90 5.13 0.95
CA ASN A 108 -10.99 4.23 2.09
C ASN A 108 -11.17 2.80 1.59
N LYS A 109 -10.13 1.96 1.76
CA LYS A 109 -10.14 0.56 1.33
C LYS A 109 -9.96 -0.37 2.53
N GLU A 110 -10.87 -1.31 2.67
CA GLU A 110 -10.82 -2.38 3.67
C GLU A 110 -10.82 -3.72 2.93
N GLN A 111 -9.87 -4.59 3.28
CA GLN A 111 -9.71 -5.90 2.68
C GLN A 111 -9.77 -6.96 3.78
N THR A 112 -10.65 -7.94 3.60
CA THR A 112 -10.70 -9.14 4.42
C THR A 112 -10.27 -10.32 3.57
N GLU A 113 -9.20 -10.99 3.98
CA GLU A 113 -8.71 -12.19 3.34
C GLU A 113 -8.89 -13.38 4.27
N GLU A 114 -9.48 -14.44 3.74
CA GLU A 114 -9.70 -15.70 4.45
C GLU A 114 -8.91 -16.79 3.75
N GLN A 115 -7.89 -17.29 4.42
CA GLN A 115 -7.00 -18.33 3.88
C GLN A 115 -7.16 -19.62 4.68
N TYR A 116 -7.29 -20.73 3.95
CA TYR A 116 -7.38 -22.08 4.50
C TYR A 116 -6.09 -22.83 4.24
N HIS A 117 -5.55 -23.52 5.24
CA HIS A 117 -4.39 -24.38 5.03
C HIS A 117 -4.82 -25.67 4.32
N PRO A 118 -4.00 -26.18 3.37
CA PRO A 118 -4.29 -27.44 2.72
C PRO A 118 -4.17 -28.60 3.71
N ASN A 119 -5.21 -29.42 3.82
CA ASN A 119 -5.29 -30.58 4.71
C ASN A 119 -5.17 -31.92 3.96
N GLY A 120 -4.39 -31.95 2.87
CA GLY A 120 -4.22 -33.15 2.03
C GLY A 120 -3.23 -34.17 2.59
N ASP A 121 -2.29 -33.75 3.44
CA ASP A 121 -1.31 -34.63 4.08
C ASP A 121 -1.87 -35.20 5.39
N PRO A 122 -1.99 -36.53 5.56
CA PRO A 122 -2.45 -37.16 6.79
C PRO A 122 -1.70 -36.69 8.06
N ALA A 123 -0.42 -36.31 7.95
CA ALA A 123 0.36 -35.81 9.08
C ALA A 123 0.01 -34.38 9.52
N GLN A 124 -0.60 -33.58 8.62
CA GLN A 124 -1.00 -32.19 8.87
C GLN A 124 -2.53 -32.04 9.03
N THR A 125 -3.27 -33.16 9.04
CA THR A 125 -4.72 -33.15 9.20
C THR A 125 -5.14 -33.08 10.67
N ALA A 126 -5.99 -32.11 11.00
CA ALA A 126 -6.72 -32.09 12.26
C ALA A 126 -8.06 -32.81 12.09
N VAL A 127 -8.14 -34.08 12.49
CA VAL A 127 -9.39 -34.84 12.46
C VAL A 127 -10.26 -34.45 13.64
N ARG A 128 -11.46 -33.93 13.38
CA ARG A 128 -12.47 -33.63 14.40
C ARG A 128 -13.25 -34.87 14.83
N SER A 129 -13.64 -35.71 13.87
CA SER A 129 -14.31 -36.98 14.16
C SER A 129 -14.10 -37.98 13.03
N ARG A 130 -13.98 -39.26 13.36
CA ARG A 130 -13.87 -40.35 12.39
C ARG A 130 -14.83 -41.48 12.77
N GLN A 131 -15.70 -41.86 11.84
CA GLN A 131 -16.58 -43.02 11.96
C GLN A 131 -16.16 -44.06 10.91
N LEU A 132 -15.84 -45.27 11.36
CA LEU A 132 -15.41 -46.39 10.52
C LEU A 132 -16.36 -47.57 10.75
N ASN A 133 -17.10 -47.96 9.71
CA ASN A 133 -17.93 -49.16 9.68
C ASN A 133 -17.27 -50.18 8.75
N GLN A 134 -16.80 -51.29 9.30
CA GLN A 134 -16.18 -52.37 8.53
C GLN A 134 -16.97 -53.66 8.70
N THR A 135 -17.52 -54.18 7.60
CA THR A 135 -18.17 -55.49 7.52
C THR A 135 -17.29 -56.40 6.68
N SER A 136 -16.93 -57.56 7.21
CA SER A 136 -16.19 -58.58 6.48
C SER A 136 -16.94 -59.89 6.59
N GLN A 137 -17.56 -60.31 5.48
CA GLN A 137 -18.25 -61.60 5.36
C GLN A 137 -17.34 -62.54 4.58
N VAL A 138 -16.68 -63.44 5.30
CA VAL A 138 -15.92 -64.54 4.69
C VAL A 138 -16.88 -65.71 4.56
N ASN A 139 -17.36 -65.99 3.35
CA ASN A 139 -18.14 -67.20 3.08
C ASN A 139 -17.18 -68.39 2.96
N GLY A 140 -16.70 -68.86 4.11
CA GLY A 140 -16.09 -70.17 4.26
C GLY A 140 -17.14 -71.16 4.74
N GLN A 141 -17.39 -72.20 3.95
CA GLN A 141 -18.25 -73.32 4.32
C GLN A 141 -17.54 -74.19 5.38
N PHE A 142 -17.34 -73.68 6.60
CA PHE A 142 -16.94 -74.49 7.76
C PHE A 142 -17.74 -74.06 9.00
N PRO A 143 -18.30 -75.02 9.77
CA PRO A 143 -19.14 -74.74 10.93
C PRO A 143 -18.32 -74.04 12.03
N GLY A 144 -18.94 -73.00 12.61
CA GLY A 144 -18.29 -72.03 13.48
C GLY A 144 -17.90 -72.53 14.86
N GLY A 145 -16.70 -72.14 15.29
CA GLY A 145 -16.39 -71.91 16.69
C GLY A 145 -16.86 -70.50 17.09
N VAL A 146 -17.24 -70.33 18.36
CA VAL A 146 -17.71 -69.06 18.92
C VAL A 146 -16.69 -67.93 18.71
N PRO A 147 -17.11 -66.74 18.22
CA PRO A 147 -16.25 -65.57 18.13
C PRO A 147 -15.83 -65.08 19.53
N GLY A 148 -14.59 -65.36 19.93
CA GLY A 148 -14.00 -64.81 21.16
C GLY A 148 -12.82 -65.63 21.68
N ALA A 149 -11.64 -64.99 21.73
CA ALA A 149 -10.32 -65.52 22.16
C ALA A 149 -9.71 -66.53 21.16
N LEU A 150 -8.64 -66.22 20.42
CA LEU A 150 -7.28 -65.93 20.88
C LEU A 150 -6.53 -65.02 19.86
N SER A 151 -6.25 -63.76 20.22
CA SER A 151 -5.40 -62.86 19.42
C SER A 151 -4.14 -62.37 20.15
N ASN A 152 -3.67 -63.10 21.17
CA ASN A 152 -2.39 -62.77 21.80
C ASN A 152 -1.57 -64.02 22.14
N GLN A 153 -1.05 -64.69 21.11
CA GLN A 153 0.06 -65.61 21.27
C GLN A 153 1.24 -65.05 20.47
N PRO A 154 2.37 -64.70 21.10
CA PRO A 154 3.57 -64.28 20.35
C PRO A 154 4.07 -65.42 19.47
N ALA A 155 4.56 -65.09 18.28
CA ALA A 155 5.09 -66.06 17.33
C ALA A 155 6.25 -66.89 17.93
N PRO A 156 6.32 -68.22 17.71
CA PRO A 156 7.50 -69.01 18.07
C PRO A 156 8.69 -68.63 17.18
N ALA A 157 9.89 -68.76 17.75
CA ALA A 157 11.15 -68.30 17.15
C ALA A 157 11.47 -69.00 15.81
N ASN A 158 11.98 -68.22 14.85
CA ASN A 158 12.40 -68.71 13.54
C ASN A 158 13.63 -69.64 13.65
N THR A 159 13.49 -70.89 13.23
CA THR A 159 14.63 -71.77 12.92
C THR A 159 14.86 -71.80 11.41
N ALA A 160 16.03 -71.33 10.97
CA ALA A 160 16.46 -71.38 9.57
C ALA A 160 16.96 -72.80 9.21
N PRO A 161 16.60 -73.36 8.05
CA PRO A 161 17.21 -74.62 7.59
C PRO A 161 18.53 -74.36 6.84
N ILE A 162 19.54 -75.14 7.22
CA ILE A 162 20.88 -75.22 6.63
C ILE A 162 20.90 -76.29 5.52
N SER A 163 21.37 -75.86 4.33
CA SER A 163 22.11 -76.54 3.24
C SER A 163 21.65 -77.87 2.56
N THR A 164 21.23 -77.74 1.28
CA THR A 164 21.78 -78.32 0.00
C THR A 164 22.06 -79.86 -0.19
N PRO A 165 22.38 -80.37 -1.41
CA PRO A 165 21.52 -80.99 -2.47
C PRO A 165 22.00 -82.45 -2.83
N PRO A 166 21.59 -83.23 -3.89
CA PRO A 166 21.66 -82.90 -5.34
C PRO A 166 20.55 -83.52 -6.26
N GLN A 167 20.23 -82.90 -7.40
CA GLN A 167 20.51 -83.33 -8.80
C GLN A 167 19.32 -83.83 -9.65
N ASN A 168 19.04 -83.03 -10.70
CA ASN A 168 18.87 -83.38 -12.12
C ASN A 168 17.88 -84.50 -12.52
N ASN A 169 16.80 -84.15 -13.23
CA ASN A 169 16.75 -84.36 -14.69
C ASN A 169 15.41 -83.90 -15.28
N GLN A 170 15.54 -83.17 -16.40
CA GLN A 170 14.48 -82.87 -17.34
C GLN A 170 14.09 -84.13 -18.12
N ALA A 171 12.79 -84.30 -18.38
CA ALA A 171 12.21 -84.57 -19.70
C ALA A 171 10.96 -85.47 -19.62
N ASN A 172 9.81 -84.82 -19.81
CA ASN A 172 8.80 -85.12 -20.84
C ASN A 172 8.50 -86.59 -21.21
N GLN A 173 7.26 -87.04 -20.96
CA GLN A 173 6.29 -87.52 -21.97
C GLN A 173 5.20 -88.46 -21.40
N GLN A 174 3.95 -88.03 -21.62
CA GLN A 174 2.78 -88.77 -22.13
C GLN A 174 2.35 -90.14 -21.54
N ALA A 175 1.07 -90.15 -21.13
CA ALA A 175 0.03 -91.17 -21.34
C ALA A 175 -0.11 -92.39 -20.39
N ASN A 176 -1.32 -92.44 -19.77
CA ASN A 176 -2.21 -93.60 -19.53
C ASN A 176 -1.70 -94.78 -18.68
N ASN A 177 -2.48 -95.50 -17.88
CA ASN A 177 -3.86 -95.48 -17.39
C ASN A 177 -3.89 -96.59 -16.30
N GLY A 178 -4.71 -96.49 -15.25
CA GLY A 178 -4.91 -97.64 -14.37
C GLY A 178 -5.35 -97.36 -12.93
N GLN A 179 -6.61 -96.96 -12.78
CA GLN A 179 -7.60 -97.45 -11.80
C GLN A 179 -7.33 -97.27 -10.28
N GLN A 180 -8.11 -96.35 -9.67
CA GLN A 180 -9.23 -96.60 -8.71
C GLN A 180 -8.75 -96.81 -7.24
N ASN A 181 -9.25 -96.13 -6.21
CA ASN A 181 -10.59 -95.58 -5.98
C ASN A 181 -10.61 -94.48 -4.87
N GLN A 182 -11.01 -93.26 -5.27
CA GLN A 182 -12.01 -92.36 -4.68
C GLN A 182 -11.97 -91.92 -3.20
N THR A 183 -11.70 -90.63 -2.97
CA THR A 183 -12.51 -89.72 -2.12
C THR A 183 -12.37 -88.28 -2.66
N SER A 184 -13.48 -87.67 -3.08
CA SER A 184 -13.61 -86.28 -3.55
C SER A 184 -13.53 -85.29 -2.37
N THR A 185 -13.12 -84.02 -2.47
CA THR A 185 -13.93 -82.91 -3.01
C THR A 185 -13.16 -81.58 -3.05
N SER A 186 -13.32 -80.85 -4.17
CA SER A 186 -13.41 -79.39 -4.35
C SER A 186 -12.46 -78.42 -3.61
N SER A 187 -11.52 -77.86 -4.36
CA SER A 187 -11.01 -76.49 -4.15
C SER A 187 -12.14 -75.49 -4.47
N GLN A 188 -12.64 -74.79 -3.46
CA GLN A 188 -13.71 -73.78 -3.60
C GLN A 188 -13.15 -72.41 -3.22
N ASN A 189 -13.04 -71.52 -4.21
CA ASN A 189 -12.83 -70.08 -4.05
C ASN A 189 -13.96 -69.52 -3.17
N GLY A 190 -13.66 -69.23 -1.89
CA GLY A 190 -14.60 -68.50 -1.02
C GLY A 190 -14.73 -67.06 -1.50
N SER A 191 -15.94 -66.65 -1.90
CA SER A 191 -16.24 -65.24 -2.16
C SER A 191 -16.24 -64.50 -0.82
N SER A 192 -15.26 -63.61 -0.63
CA SER A 192 -15.21 -62.70 0.50
C SER A 192 -15.85 -61.37 0.09
N ASN A 193 -16.84 -60.93 0.86
CA ASN A 193 -17.45 -59.62 0.68
C ASN A 193 -16.95 -58.71 1.80
N THR A 194 -16.15 -57.71 1.45
CA THR A 194 -15.63 -56.71 2.39
C THR A 194 -16.23 -55.35 2.05
N SER A 195 -16.88 -54.72 3.02
CA SER A 195 -17.38 -53.36 2.94
C SER A 195 -16.71 -52.52 4.02
N ARG A 196 -16.22 -51.34 3.63
CA ARG A 196 -15.56 -50.39 4.51
C ARG A 196 -16.08 -48.99 4.21
N ASP A 197 -16.93 -48.49 5.09
CA ASP A 197 -17.44 -47.14 5.04
C ASP A 197 -16.71 -46.29 6.06
N GLU A 198 -16.14 -45.16 5.63
CA GLU A 198 -15.39 -44.25 6.49
C GLU A 198 -15.86 -42.81 6.27
N THR A 199 -16.29 -42.15 7.34
CA THR A 199 -16.63 -40.71 7.35
C THR A 199 -15.71 -39.99 8.30
N THR A 200 -14.94 -39.03 7.79
CA THR A 200 -13.97 -38.25 8.58
C THR A 200 -14.28 -36.76 8.43
N ASN A 201 -14.58 -36.10 9.55
CA ASN A 201 -14.71 -34.65 9.63
C ASN A 201 -13.37 -34.04 10.01
N TYR A 202 -12.96 -33.00 9.31
CA TYR A 202 -11.71 -32.29 9.54
C TYR A 202 -11.98 -30.90 10.10
N GLU A 203 -11.10 -30.44 10.99
CA GLU A 203 -10.91 -29.02 11.25
C GLU A 203 -9.83 -28.51 10.30
N VAL A 204 -10.09 -27.36 9.68
CA VAL A 204 -9.16 -26.71 8.76
C VAL A 204 -8.74 -25.41 9.40
N ASP A 205 -7.43 -25.19 9.47
CA ASP A 205 -6.90 -23.92 9.93
C ASP A 205 -7.42 -22.80 9.02
N ARG A 206 -7.99 -21.78 9.65
CA ARG A 206 -8.48 -20.58 8.99
C ARG A 206 -7.74 -19.38 9.52
N THR A 207 -7.04 -18.69 8.63
CA THR A 207 -6.43 -17.39 8.93
C THR A 207 -7.29 -16.29 8.32
N ILE A 208 -7.86 -15.44 9.17
CA ILE A 208 -8.58 -14.23 8.74
C ILE A 208 -7.65 -13.04 8.93
N ARG A 209 -7.31 -12.37 7.83
CA ARG A 209 -6.56 -11.12 7.84
C ARG A 209 -7.47 -9.97 7.46
N HIS A 210 -7.68 -9.07 8.40
CA HIS A 210 -8.39 -7.81 8.16
C HIS A 210 -7.37 -6.67 8.02
N THR A 211 -7.26 -6.13 6.81
CA THR A 211 -6.35 -5.03 6.49
C THR A 211 -7.16 -3.79 6.14
N LYS A 212 -6.98 -2.73 6.94
CA LYS A 212 -7.47 -1.40 6.61
C LYS A 212 -6.32 -0.59 6.03
N LEU A 213 -6.44 -0.19 4.77
CA LEU A 213 -5.41 0.61 4.11
C LEU A 213 -5.45 2.04 4.63
N ASN A 214 -4.26 2.64 4.74
CA ASN A 214 -4.13 4.03 5.12
C ASN A 214 -4.66 4.90 3.97
N VAL A 215 -5.31 6.01 4.32
CA VAL A 215 -5.70 7.04 3.34
C VAL A 215 -4.59 8.07 3.22
N GLY A 216 -4.39 8.58 2.01
CA GLY A 216 -3.38 9.61 1.75
C GLY A 216 -2.04 9.08 1.25
N ASP A 217 -2.00 7.82 0.79
CA ASP A 217 -0.81 7.25 0.15
C ASP A 217 -0.56 7.90 -1.21
N ILE A 218 0.71 8.16 -1.52
CA ILE A 218 1.12 8.76 -2.78
C ILE A 218 1.10 7.67 -3.85
N GLN A 219 0.22 7.82 -4.84
CA GLN A 219 0.17 6.93 -6.00
C GLN A 219 1.27 7.25 -7.00
N ARG A 220 1.51 8.53 -7.26
CA ARG A 220 2.50 8.98 -8.25
C ARG A 220 3.01 10.38 -7.96
N LEU A 221 4.31 10.59 -8.17
CA LEU A 221 4.94 11.89 -8.18
C LEU A 221 5.40 12.28 -9.58
N SER A 222 5.11 13.51 -9.96
CA SER A 222 5.66 14.13 -11.17
C SER A 222 6.41 15.38 -10.78
N VAL A 223 7.71 15.40 -11.09
CA VAL A 223 8.62 16.46 -10.68
C VAL A 223 9.28 17.09 -11.89
N ALA A 224 9.23 18.41 -11.95
CA ALA A 224 9.98 19.21 -12.91
C ALA A 224 10.94 20.11 -12.15
N VAL A 225 12.23 19.99 -12.45
CA VAL A 225 13.28 20.84 -11.87
C VAL A 225 13.92 21.67 -12.95
N VAL A 226 14.01 22.97 -12.70
CA VAL A 226 14.73 23.91 -13.55
C VAL A 226 15.91 24.48 -12.78
N VAL A 227 17.08 24.38 -13.39
CA VAL A 227 18.35 24.89 -12.82
C VAL A 227 18.86 26.04 -13.67
N ASN A 228 19.28 27.12 -13.00
CA ASN A 228 19.88 28.27 -13.66
C ASN A 228 21.36 28.01 -14.00
N TYR A 229 21.88 28.81 -14.93
CA TYR A 229 23.29 28.77 -15.31
C TYR A 229 24.16 29.24 -14.14
N ARG A 230 25.34 28.62 -13.99
CA ARG A 230 26.31 29.07 -12.99
C ARG A 230 26.90 30.41 -13.48
N GLN A 231 26.98 31.39 -12.60
CA GLN A 231 27.67 32.64 -12.94
C GLN A 231 29.15 32.47 -12.63
N LEU A 232 30.00 32.72 -13.62
CA LEU A 232 31.43 32.87 -13.40
C LEU A 232 31.72 34.20 -12.69
N ALA A 233 32.92 34.35 -12.12
CA ALA A 233 33.36 35.60 -11.50
C ALA A 233 33.25 36.82 -12.45
N ASP A 234 33.31 36.57 -13.77
CA ASP A 234 33.16 37.57 -14.83
C ASP A 234 31.69 37.91 -15.16
N GLY A 235 30.72 37.37 -14.42
CA GLY A 235 29.27 37.60 -14.63
C GLY A 235 28.67 36.92 -15.86
N LYS A 236 29.45 36.11 -16.59
CA LYS A 236 28.98 35.36 -17.76
C LYS A 236 28.23 34.09 -17.32
N PRO A 237 27.06 33.78 -17.92
CA PRO A 237 26.34 32.55 -17.63
C PRO A 237 27.06 31.35 -18.27
N LEU A 238 27.48 30.38 -17.45
CA LEU A 238 28.08 29.13 -17.89
C LEU A 238 27.05 27.99 -17.76
N PRO A 239 26.78 27.23 -18.85
CA PRO A 239 25.93 26.06 -18.76
C PRO A 239 26.56 24.99 -17.85
N LEU A 240 25.74 24.19 -17.17
CA LEU A 240 26.25 23.07 -16.38
C LEU A 240 26.70 21.97 -17.33
N THR A 241 27.71 21.19 -16.92
CA THR A 241 28.17 20.05 -17.71
C THR A 241 27.14 18.91 -17.65
N ALA A 242 27.16 18.01 -18.64
CA ALA A 242 26.27 16.85 -18.66
C ALA A 242 26.41 15.98 -17.39
N ASP A 243 27.64 15.84 -16.87
CA ASP A 243 27.90 15.12 -15.63
C ASP A 243 27.25 15.77 -14.41
N GLN A 244 27.31 17.11 -14.33
CA GLN A 244 26.64 17.86 -13.27
C GLN A 244 25.12 17.72 -13.35
N MET A 245 24.55 17.77 -14.55
CA MET A 245 23.12 17.55 -14.76
C MET A 245 22.70 16.14 -14.33
N LYS A 246 23.50 15.12 -14.64
CA LYS A 246 23.24 13.73 -14.20
C LYS A 246 23.33 13.59 -12.67
N GLN A 247 24.27 14.26 -12.03
CA GLN A 247 24.37 14.30 -10.57
C GLN A 247 23.13 14.97 -9.94
N ILE A 248 22.68 16.10 -10.49
CA ILE A 248 21.47 16.80 -10.05
C ILE A 248 20.24 15.91 -10.23
N GLU A 249 20.14 15.21 -11.35
CA GLU A 249 19.05 14.27 -11.61
C GLU A 249 19.01 13.16 -10.57
N ASN A 250 20.16 12.54 -10.25
CA ASN A 250 20.24 11.49 -9.24
C ASN A 250 19.89 12.00 -7.84
N LEU A 251 20.41 13.16 -7.44
CA LEU A 251 20.08 13.76 -6.15
C LEU A 251 18.59 14.11 -6.05
N THR A 252 18.00 14.60 -7.14
CA THR A 252 16.56 14.89 -7.18
C THR A 252 15.74 13.60 -7.06
N ARG A 253 16.16 12.54 -7.75
CA ARG A 253 15.55 11.21 -7.70
C ARG A 253 15.55 10.65 -6.26
N GLU A 254 16.65 10.79 -5.55
CA GLU A 254 16.77 10.40 -4.13
C GLU A 254 15.94 11.31 -3.22
N ALA A 255 15.95 12.63 -3.46
CA ALA A 255 15.21 13.61 -2.66
C ALA A 255 13.69 13.40 -2.70
N MET A 256 13.14 13.08 -3.88
CA MET A 256 11.72 12.81 -4.04
C MET A 256 11.33 11.39 -3.59
N GLY A 257 12.30 10.50 -3.38
CA GLY A 257 12.06 9.08 -3.09
C GLY A 257 11.47 8.34 -4.28
N TYR A 258 11.99 8.60 -5.48
CA TYR A 258 11.52 8.06 -6.76
C TYR A 258 11.31 6.55 -6.70
N SER A 259 10.16 6.11 -7.22
CA SER A 259 9.83 4.70 -7.37
C SER A 259 9.29 4.41 -8.76
N GLU A 260 9.94 3.48 -9.45
CA GLU A 260 9.45 2.97 -10.73
C GLU A 260 8.14 2.17 -10.55
N ALA A 261 7.98 1.47 -9.43
CA ALA A 261 6.77 0.72 -9.11
C ALA A 261 5.53 1.62 -8.94
N ARG A 262 5.72 2.88 -8.51
CA ARG A 262 4.66 3.91 -8.47
C ARG A 262 4.43 4.61 -9.82
N GLY A 263 5.36 4.47 -10.76
CA GLY A 263 5.32 5.18 -12.04
C GLY A 263 5.68 6.67 -11.90
N ASP A 264 6.59 7.01 -10.99
CA ASP A 264 7.05 8.39 -10.81
C ASP A 264 7.80 8.91 -12.05
N THR A 265 7.73 10.22 -12.28
CA THR A 265 8.42 10.88 -13.40
C THR A 265 9.24 12.08 -12.95
N LEU A 266 10.42 12.24 -13.55
CA LEU A 266 11.35 13.33 -13.28
C LEU A 266 11.82 13.94 -14.59
N ASN A 267 11.75 15.27 -14.71
CA ASN A 267 12.37 16.02 -15.79
C ASN A 267 13.25 17.13 -15.21
N VAL A 268 14.51 17.17 -15.63
CA VAL A 268 15.47 18.18 -15.22
C VAL A 268 15.91 18.99 -16.43
N GLY A 269 15.58 20.28 -16.41
CA GLY A 269 15.95 21.24 -17.43
C GLY A 269 16.92 22.28 -16.89
N GLN A 270 17.70 22.86 -17.78
CA GLN A 270 18.51 24.03 -17.48
C GLN A 270 18.03 25.21 -18.34
N LEU A 271 17.87 26.38 -17.72
CA LEU A 271 17.43 27.60 -18.40
C LEU A 271 18.27 28.80 -17.95
N ALA A 272 18.66 29.65 -18.90
CA ALA A 272 19.29 30.92 -18.58
C ALA A 272 18.21 31.92 -18.15
N VAL A 273 18.12 32.20 -16.84
CA VAL A 273 17.17 33.18 -16.31
C VAL A 273 17.83 34.56 -16.25
N TYR A 274 17.41 35.47 -17.13
CA TYR A 274 17.82 36.86 -17.09
C TYR A 274 16.96 37.60 -16.05
N ARG A 275 17.56 37.99 -14.91
CA ARG A 275 16.90 38.94 -14.02
C ARG A 275 16.83 40.29 -14.72
N TYR A 276 15.63 40.72 -15.09
CA TYR A 276 15.38 42.09 -15.51
C TYR A 276 15.75 43.03 -14.37
N ARG A 277 16.97 43.58 -14.42
CA ARG A 277 17.43 44.60 -13.47
C ARG A 277 16.76 45.91 -13.90
N GLY A 278 15.55 46.13 -13.39
CA GLY A 278 14.78 47.34 -13.64
C GLY A 278 15.64 48.58 -13.36
N ARG A 279 15.86 49.39 -14.40
CA ARG A 279 16.52 50.69 -14.29
C ARG A 279 15.63 51.62 -13.45
N HIS A 280 15.85 51.68 -12.15
CA HIS A 280 15.58 52.90 -11.39
C HIS A 280 16.64 53.95 -11.76
N ARG A 281 16.49 54.55 -12.94
CA ARG A 281 17.15 55.81 -13.33
C ARG A 281 16.10 56.72 -13.96
N GLN A 282 15.27 57.32 -13.13
CA GLN A 282 14.39 58.43 -13.50
C GLN A 282 14.22 59.41 -12.32
N GLN A 283 15.29 59.79 -11.62
CA GLN A 283 15.30 60.99 -10.75
C GLN A 283 16.73 61.53 -10.60
N SER A 284 17.36 61.94 -11.70
CA SER A 284 18.54 62.84 -11.71
C SER A 284 18.86 63.22 -13.17
N ALA A 285 17.90 63.85 -13.86
CA ALA A 285 18.14 64.42 -15.19
C ALA A 285 17.16 65.56 -15.56
N ILE A 286 16.57 66.25 -14.56
CA ILE A 286 15.77 67.47 -14.78
C ILE A 286 16.34 68.68 -14.00
N LEU A 287 17.50 68.53 -13.34
CA LEU A 287 18.17 69.64 -12.65
C LEU A 287 19.57 69.95 -13.19
N GLU A 288 19.83 69.77 -14.49
CA GLU A 288 21.04 70.33 -15.14
C GLU A 288 20.77 71.06 -16.46
N VAL A 289 19.51 71.38 -16.76
CA VAL A 289 19.18 72.33 -17.84
C VAL A 289 18.80 73.72 -17.28
N SER A 290 18.62 73.87 -15.96
CA SER A 290 18.38 75.17 -15.32
C SER A 290 19.65 75.93 -14.86
N GLY A 291 20.85 75.36 -15.05
CA GLY A 291 22.12 76.01 -14.67
C GLY A 291 22.80 76.80 -15.80
N LEU A 292 22.55 76.44 -17.07
CA LEU A 292 23.29 76.99 -18.21
C LEU A 292 22.64 78.21 -18.88
N LEU A 293 21.45 78.64 -18.44
CA LEU A 293 20.79 79.85 -18.95
C LEU A 293 20.93 81.09 -18.06
N ARG A 294 21.70 81.04 -16.96
CA ARG A 294 21.99 82.21 -16.11
C ARG A 294 23.38 82.82 -16.30
N HIS A 295 24.26 82.21 -17.10
CA HIS A 295 25.59 82.77 -17.40
C HIS A 295 25.73 83.40 -18.81
N ALA A 296 24.74 83.23 -19.69
CA ALA A 296 24.75 83.85 -21.02
C ALA A 296 24.12 85.25 -21.09
N ALA A 297 23.43 85.71 -20.02
CA ALA A 297 22.69 86.99 -20.02
C ALA A 297 23.41 88.16 -19.31
N LEU A 298 24.64 87.98 -18.81
CA LEU A 298 25.35 89.01 -18.03
C LEU A 298 26.67 89.48 -18.65
N ARG A 299 26.91 89.22 -19.95
CA ARG A 299 28.06 89.77 -20.68
C ARG A 299 27.69 90.67 -21.86
N GLN A 300 26.46 91.18 -21.88
CA GLN A 300 25.97 92.06 -22.97
C GLN A 300 25.37 93.39 -22.47
N VAL A 301 25.74 93.85 -21.26
CA VAL A 301 25.41 95.20 -20.74
C VAL A 301 26.59 95.79 -19.95
N ALA A 302 27.81 95.62 -20.43
CA ALA A 302 28.95 96.41 -19.97
C ALA A 302 29.75 96.87 -21.20
N GLY A 303 29.15 97.81 -21.91
CA GLY A 303 29.89 98.96 -22.43
C GLY A 303 29.96 100.03 -21.36
#